data_AF-A0A031LN39-F1
#
_entry.id   AF-A0A031LN39-F1
#
_cell.length_a   1.000
_cell.length_b   1.000
_cell.length_c   1.000
_cell.angle_alpha   90.00
_cell.angle_beta   90.00
_cell.angle_gamma   90.00
#
_symmetry.space_group_name_H-M   'P 1'
#
loop_
_entity.id
_entity.type
_entity.pdbx_description
1 polymer ?
#
loop_
_entity_poly.entity_id
_entity_poly.type
_entity_poly.pdbx_seq_one_letter_code
_entity_poly.pdbx_strand_id
1 'polypeptide(L)'
;MELVSYLSRNLNNDIIPYAMRLLKDYNINVKTIKDTRQSFIGELSNVVYVALRVAKDVRLKTLDLLHISYVILFQVDELVTADREFEKASDFLSRKGVTLKVII
;
A
#
# COMPACT_ATOMS: atom_id res chain seq x y z
N MET A 1 6.13 -15.21 1.23
CA MET A 1 5.66 -14.11 2.10
C MET A 1 5.89 -12.82 1.34
N GLU A 2 4.88 -11.98 1.14
CA GLU A 2 5.02 -10.78 0.31
C GLU A 2 5.65 -9.63 1.08
N LEU A 3 6.54 -8.86 0.43
CA LEU A 3 7.45 -7.91 1.07
C LEU A 3 6.72 -6.80 1.85
N VAL A 4 5.72 -6.14 1.26
CA VAL A 4 5.01 -5.03 1.92
C VAL A 4 4.22 -5.52 3.13
N SER A 5 3.53 -6.66 2.99
CA SER A 5 2.81 -7.29 4.11
C SER A 5 3.75 -7.83 5.20
N TYR A 6 4.97 -8.24 4.87
CA TYR A 6 5.98 -8.63 5.87
C TYR A 6 6.50 -7.42 6.64
N LEU A 7 6.85 -6.35 5.92
CA LEU A 7 7.35 -5.12 6.51
C LEU A 7 6.31 -4.49 7.44
N SER A 8 5.03 -4.46 7.05
CA SER A 8 3.98 -3.87 7.87
C SER A 8 3.73 -4.60 9.20
N ARG A 9 3.86 -5.93 9.21
CA ARG A 9 3.60 -6.77 10.39
C ARG A 9 4.70 -6.73 11.44
N ASN A 10 5.91 -6.31 11.09
CA ASN A 10 7.09 -6.39 11.96
C ASN A 10 7.60 -5.01 12.43
N LEU A 11 6.80 -3.94 12.32
CA LEU A 11 7.26 -2.56 12.50
C LEU A 11 6.42 -1.74 13.48
N ASN A 12 7.07 -1.17 14.51
CA ASN A 12 6.37 -0.46 15.59
C ASN A 12 6.39 1.08 15.51
N ASN A 13 7.36 1.77 14.89
CA ASN A 13 7.36 3.25 14.94
C ASN A 13 7.83 4.00 13.68
N ASP A 14 8.84 3.53 12.92
CA ASP A 14 9.25 4.23 11.69
C ASP A 14 9.65 3.28 10.56
N ILE A 15 8.91 3.34 9.45
CA ILE A 15 8.95 2.33 8.39
C ILE A 15 10.16 2.52 7.48
N ILE A 16 10.49 3.77 7.14
CA ILE A 16 11.52 4.06 6.15
C ILE A 16 12.91 3.59 6.63
N PRO A 17 13.37 3.91 7.85
CA PRO A 17 14.70 3.51 8.29
C PRO A 17 14.87 1.99 8.38
N TYR A 18 13.82 1.28 8.78
CA TYR A 18 13.85 -0.18 8.88
C TYR A 18 13.77 -0.87 7.52
N ALA A 19 12.93 -0.38 6.59
CA ALA A 19 12.91 -0.87 5.22
C ALA A 19 14.26 -0.65 4.54
N MET A 20 14.87 0.54 4.71
CA MET A 20 16.21 0.84 4.22
C MET A 20 17.28 -0.08 4.82
N ARG A 21 17.18 -0.38 6.12
CA ARG A 21 18.06 -1.34 6.79
C ARG A 21 17.90 -2.75 6.22
N LEU A 22 16.68 -3.23 5.99
CA LEU A 22 16.46 -4.56 5.39
C LEU A 22 16.99 -4.63 3.96
N LEU A 23 16.79 -3.59 3.16
CA LEU A 23 17.35 -3.53 1.81
C LEU A 23 18.88 -3.65 1.85
N LYS A 24 19.53 -2.99 2.82
CA LYS A 24 20.97 -3.09 3.06
C LYS A 24 21.39 -4.47 3.57
N ASP A 25 20.73 -4.99 4.61
CA ASP A 25 21.07 -6.25 5.29
C ASP A 25 20.92 -7.46 4.34
N TYR A 26 19.99 -7.40 3.40
CA TYR A 26 19.76 -8.44 2.38
C TYR A 26 20.44 -8.13 1.03
N ASN A 27 21.26 -7.09 0.95
CA ASN A 27 21.97 -6.67 -0.26
C ASN A 27 21.05 -6.45 -1.47
N ILE A 28 19.81 -6.01 -1.21
CA ILE A 28 18.80 -5.72 -2.22
C ILE A 28 19.10 -4.34 -2.79
N ASN A 29 19.84 -4.33 -3.90
CA ASN A 29 20.03 -3.13 -4.69
C ASN A 29 18.73 -2.77 -5.40
N VAL A 30 18.01 -1.77 -4.89
CA VAL A 30 16.88 -1.16 -5.59
C VAL A 30 17.46 -0.36 -6.76
N LYS A 31 17.63 -1.02 -7.90
CA LYS A 31 17.93 -0.32 -9.15
C LYS A 31 16.73 0.59 -9.43
N THR A 32 16.98 1.89 -9.58
CA THR A 32 16.01 2.78 -10.20
C THR A 32 15.62 2.14 -11.53
N ILE A 33 14.37 1.67 -11.63
CA ILE A 33 13.88 1.11 -12.88
C ILE A 33 13.75 2.32 -13.81
N LYS A 34 14.73 2.49 -14.71
CA LYS A 34 14.82 3.66 -15.61
C LYS A 34 13.57 3.88 -16.47
N ASP A 35 12.69 2.87 -16.56
CA ASP A 35 11.41 2.87 -17.28
C ASP A 35 10.17 2.72 -16.38
N THR A 36 10.28 2.83 -15.06
CA THR A 36 9.10 3.20 -14.28
C THR A 36 8.84 4.67 -14.57
N ARG A 37 8.19 4.90 -15.72
CA ARG A 37 7.48 6.13 -16.02
C ARG A 37 6.78 6.58 -14.74
N GLN A 38 6.59 7.89 -14.57
CA GLN A 38 5.36 8.34 -13.92
C GLN A 38 4.28 7.42 -14.47
N SER A 39 3.72 6.56 -13.63
CA SER A 39 2.49 5.91 -14.05
C SER A 39 1.55 7.07 -14.36
N PHE A 40 0.53 6.89 -15.19
CA PHE A 40 -0.52 7.90 -15.36
C PHE A 40 -1.20 8.32 -14.03
N ILE A 41 -0.74 7.72 -12.92
CA ILE A 41 -1.28 7.58 -11.59
C ILE A 41 -0.25 8.07 -10.51
N GLY A 42 0.95 8.51 -10.90
CA GLY A 42 2.02 9.02 -10.00
C GLY A 42 3.34 8.22 -10.04
N GLU A 43 4.34 8.63 -9.25
CA GLU A 43 5.59 7.87 -9.12
C GLU A 43 5.39 6.59 -8.29
N LEU A 44 5.96 5.47 -8.75
CA LEU A 44 5.87 4.17 -8.06
C LEU A 44 6.38 4.22 -6.61
N SER A 45 7.38 5.07 -6.35
CA SER A 45 7.89 5.39 -5.01
C SER A 45 6.79 5.89 -4.06
N ASN A 46 5.91 6.77 -4.55
CA ASN A 46 4.82 7.34 -3.76
C ASN A 46 3.75 6.29 -3.44
N VAL A 47 3.44 5.41 -4.40
CA VAL A 47 2.45 4.33 -4.21
C VAL A 47 2.93 3.35 -3.14
N VAL A 48 4.19 2.92 -3.23
CA VAL A 48 4.78 2.00 -2.23
C VAL A 48 4.86 2.67 -0.86
N TYR A 49 5.24 3.95 -0.80
CA TYR A 49 5.26 4.71 0.44
C TYR A 49 3.87 4.80 1.10
N VAL A 50 2.83 5.12 0.33
CA VAL A 50 1.45 5.15 0.83
C VAL A 50 1.02 3.76 1.27
N ALA A 51 1.33 2.71 0.51
CA ALA A 51 0.97 1.33 0.85
C ALA A 51 1.55 0.91 2.19
N LEU A 52 2.81 1.24 2.45
CA LEU A 52 3.46 0.95 3.72
C LEU A 52 2.81 1.71 4.89
N ARG A 53 2.37 2.96 4.70
CA ARG A 53 1.63 3.68 5.73
C ARG A 53 0.25 3.07 5.98
N VAL A 54 -0.50 2.80 4.92
CA VAL A 54 -1.84 2.15 5.00
C VAL A 54 -1.74 0.81 5.71
N ALA A 55 -0.67 0.06 5.46
CA ALA A 55 -0.48 -1.27 6.03
C ALA A 55 -0.32 -1.28 7.56
N LYS A 56 -0.05 -0.13 8.20
CA LYS A 56 -0.08 0.01 9.67
C LYS A 56 -1.51 -0.07 10.20
N ASP A 57 -2.46 0.51 9.47
CA ASP A 57 -3.87 0.61 9.86
C ASP A 57 -4.69 -0.57 9.33
N VAL A 58 -4.24 -1.20 8.25
CA VAL A 58 -5.02 -2.18 7.50
C VAL A 58 -4.21 -3.44 7.20
N ARG A 59 -4.74 -4.61 7.59
CA ARG A 59 -4.08 -5.91 7.37
C ARG A 59 -4.53 -6.57 6.07
N LEU A 60 -3.98 -6.09 4.96
CA LEU A 60 -4.22 -6.62 3.61
C LEU A 60 -2.95 -7.24 2.99
N LYS A 61 -3.11 -7.96 1.87
CA LYS A 61 -1.99 -8.43 1.05
C LYS A 61 -1.36 -7.26 0.29
N THR A 62 -0.16 -7.46 -0.23
CA THR A 62 0.66 -6.41 -0.85
C THR A 62 -0.03 -5.77 -2.04
N LEU A 63 -0.64 -6.57 -2.92
CA LEU A 63 -1.37 -6.03 -4.07
C LEU A 63 -2.59 -5.23 -3.65
N ASP A 64 -3.35 -5.69 -2.65
CA ASP A 64 -4.53 -4.98 -2.16
C ASP A 64 -4.15 -3.66 -1.48
N LEU A 65 -3.02 -3.64 -0.75
CA LEU A 65 -2.46 -2.42 -0.18
C LEU A 65 -2.06 -1.40 -1.25
N LEU A 66 -1.51 -1.86 -2.38
CA LEU A 66 -1.22 -0.98 -3.52
C LEU A 66 -2.52 -0.44 -4.14
N HIS A 67 -3.58 -1.24 -4.24
CA HIS A 67 -4.90 -0.77 -4.70
C HIS A 67 -5.47 0.31 -3.79
N ILE A 68 -5.44 0.11 -2.46
CA ILE A 68 -5.87 1.16 -1.52
C ILE A 68 -5.00 2.41 -1.64
N SER A 69 -3.70 2.24 -1.90
CA SER A 69 -2.81 3.39 -2.09
C SER A 69 -3.23 4.26 -3.27
N TYR A 70 -3.69 3.65 -4.35
CA TYR A 70 -4.26 4.38 -5.48
C TYR A 70 -5.56 5.09 -5.13
N VAL A 71 -6.47 4.41 -4.42
CA VAL A 71 -7.73 5.02 -3.93
C VAL A 71 -7.45 6.30 -3.14
N ILE A 72 -6.45 6.27 -2.25
CA ILE A 72 -6.06 7.43 -1.43
C ILE A 72 -5.36 8.51 -2.26
N LEU A 73 -4.41 8.15 -3.11
CA LEU A 73 -3.66 9.12 -3.94
C LEU A 73 -4.58 9.86 -4.90
N PHE A 74 -5.63 9.20 -5.38
CA PHE A 74 -6.61 9.77 -6.29
C PHE A 74 -7.84 10.38 -5.64
N GLN A 75 -7.94 10.33 -4.31
CA GLN A 75 -9.08 10.87 -3.59
C GLN A 75 -10.41 10.32 -4.14
N VAL A 76 -10.44 9.02 -4.41
CA VAL A 76 -11.62 8.35 -4.94
C VAL A 76 -12.71 8.31 -3.88
N ASP A 77 -13.94 8.70 -4.23
CA ASP A 77 -15.07 8.71 -3.29
C ASP A 77 -15.67 7.32 -3.02
N GLU A 78 -15.57 6.38 -3.97
CA GLU A 78 -16.11 5.01 -3.86
C GLU A 78 -15.13 3.96 -4.42
N LEU A 79 -14.80 2.95 -3.61
CA LEU A 79 -14.10 1.74 -4.04
C LEU A 79 -15.11 0.61 -4.26
N VAL A 80 -15.33 0.24 -5.52
CA VAL A 80 -16.16 -0.92 -5.88
C VAL A 80 -15.26 -2.12 -6.18
N THR A 81 -15.51 -3.26 -5.55
CA THR A 81 -14.72 -4.48 -5.75
C THR A 81 -15.57 -5.74 -5.60
N ALA A 82 -15.18 -6.84 -6.23
CA ALA A 82 -15.76 -8.16 -5.96
C ALA A 82 -15.02 -8.92 -4.84
N ASP A 83 -13.88 -8.38 -4.39
CA ASP A 83 -13.05 -9.01 -3.38
C ASP A 83 -13.45 -8.58 -1.97
N ARG A 84 -14.01 -9.52 -1.21
CA ARG A 84 -14.44 -9.34 0.18
C ARG A 84 -13.26 -9.09 1.14
N GLU A 85 -12.02 -9.37 0.76
CA GLU A 85 -10.86 -9.09 1.61
C GLU A 85 -10.75 -7.59 1.94
N PHE A 86 -11.22 -6.71 1.05
CA PHE A 86 -11.23 -5.26 1.27
C PHE A 86 -12.16 -4.81 2.40
N GLU A 87 -13.08 -5.65 2.88
CA GLU A 87 -13.88 -5.36 4.08
C GLU A 87 -12.99 -5.08 5.31
N LYS A 88 -11.80 -5.70 5.37
CA LYS A 88 -10.78 -5.43 6.42
C LYS A 88 -10.30 -3.98 6.43
N ALA A 89 -10.54 -3.23 5.35
CA ALA A 89 -10.17 -1.83 5.20
C ALA A 89 -11.33 -0.86 5.38
N SER A 90 -12.56 -1.34 5.61
CA SER A 90 -13.78 -0.51 5.61
C SER A 90 -13.67 0.69 6.55
N ASP A 91 -13.25 0.46 7.81
CA ASP A 91 -13.09 1.54 8.79
C ASP A 91 -12.03 2.57 8.38
N PHE A 92 -10.92 2.11 7.78
CA PHE A 92 -9.87 2.99 7.30
C PHE A 92 -10.35 3.84 6.14
N LEU A 93 -11.03 3.23 5.16
CA LEU A 93 -11.58 3.90 3.98
C LEU A 93 -12.65 4.92 4.37
N SER A 94 -13.56 4.56 5.28
CA SER A 94 -14.59 5.46 5.80
C SER A 94 -14.02 6.70 6.48
N ARG A 95 -12.97 6.54 7.32
CA ARG A 95 -12.24 7.70 7.90
C ARG A 95 -11.56 8.59 6.87
N LYS A 96 -11.31 8.08 5.67
CA LYS A 96 -10.75 8.82 4.54
C LYS A 96 -11.82 9.38 3.59
N GLY A 97 -13.10 9.22 3.93
CA GLY A 97 -14.22 9.69 3.10
C GLY A 97 -14.53 8.77 1.93
N VAL A 98 -14.00 7.55 1.91
CA VAL A 98 -14.18 6.59 0.81
C VAL A 98 -15.23 5.55 1.19
N THR A 99 -16.23 5.39 0.33
CA THR A 99 -17.25 4.34 0.46
C THR A 99 -16.74 3.04 -0.12
N LEU A 100 -16.79 1.94 0.64
CA LEU A 100 -16.49 0.60 0.12
C LEU A 100 -17.78 -0.09 -0.31
N LYS A 101 -17.83 -0.56 -1.56
CA LYS A 101 -18.94 -1.33 -2.11
C LYS A 101 -18.45 -2.67 -2.62
N VAL A 102 -18.81 -3.75 -1.94
CA VAL A 102 -18.48 -5.11 -2.38
C VAL A 102 -19.65 -5.67 -3.19
N ILE A 103 -19.40 -6.01 -4.46
CA ILE A 103 -20.39 -6.63 -5.37
C ILE A 103 -20.17 -8.15 -5.41
N ILE A 104 -21.26 -8.92 -5.38
CA ILE A 104 -21.27 -10.39 -5.35
C ILE A 104 -21.76 -10.91 -6.70
#